data_AF-A2SMU9-F1
#
_entry.id   AF-A2SMU9-F1
#
_cell.length_a   1.000
_cell.length_b   1.000
_cell.length_c   1.000
_cell.angle_alpha   90.00
_cell.angle_beta   90.00
_cell.angle_gamma   90.00
#
_symmetry.space_group_name_H-M   'P 1'
#
loop_
_entity.id
_entity.type
_entity.pdbx_description
1 polymer ?
#
loop_
_entity_poly.entity_id
_entity_poly.type
_entity_poly.pdbx_seq_one_letter_code
_entity_poly.pdbx_strand_id
1 'polypeptide(L)'
;MPGGGGGSAPRCCASPRVHQPRNTRNTRKEPNMSITNKDYKVEAKGGGECDITPRVVVFSIDLETAKKIVKLAALAEANDLHRIESFDYRAQFLQFDPEAEPEEVERVGDENEIRTECDLLAVGKKDFTFSAYIKHTDIEIRSEGCSIADLMAHFGLQAGTGITDAQLDTHLDAILRGGGSALKHYSMAKSKDDMRNALRRALAELGNG
;
A
#
# COMPACT_ATOMS: atom_id res chain seq x y z
N MET A 1 -14.20 58.49 32.67
CA MET A 1 -13.19 57.62 32.02
C MET A 1 -12.49 58.46 30.98
N PRO A 2 -11.14 58.58 30.93
CA PRO A 2 -10.03 57.64 31.24
C PRO A 2 -9.27 58.07 32.53
N GLY A 3 -8.45 57.29 33.28
CA GLY A 3 -7.43 56.28 32.96
C GLY A 3 -6.13 57.00 32.58
N GLY A 4 -5.04 57.14 33.36
CA GLY A 4 -4.51 56.39 34.50
C GLY A 4 -3.09 55.89 34.15
N GLY A 5 -2.06 56.32 34.89
CA GLY A 5 -0.68 55.77 34.83
C GLY A 5 0.38 56.75 34.32
N GLY A 6 1.61 56.80 34.83
CA GLY A 6 2.28 55.96 35.83
C GLY A 6 3.61 56.62 36.22
N GLY A 7 4.03 56.39 37.47
CA GLY A 7 5.22 56.98 38.09
C GLY A 7 6.51 56.19 37.89
N SER A 8 7.60 56.91 38.13
CA SER A 8 9.03 56.59 38.02
C SER A 8 9.58 55.43 38.87
N ALA A 9 10.53 54.69 38.26
CA ALA A 9 11.87 54.24 38.73
C ALA A 9 11.99 53.41 40.07
N PRO A 10 13.14 52.77 40.44
CA PRO A 10 14.48 52.75 39.84
C PRO A 10 15.20 51.36 39.80
N ARG A 11 16.46 51.44 39.35
CA ARG A 11 17.58 50.48 39.19
C ARG A 11 17.81 49.45 40.30
N CYS A 12 18.40 48.28 39.94
CA CYS A 12 19.44 47.57 40.72
C CYS A 12 20.11 46.39 39.96
N CYS A 13 21.44 46.43 39.91
CA CYS A 13 22.44 45.38 40.21
C CYS A 13 22.45 43.99 39.53
N ALA A 14 23.42 43.87 38.62
CA ALA A 14 24.41 42.80 38.38
C ALA A 14 24.41 41.42 39.10
N SER A 15 24.80 40.43 38.26
CA SER A 15 25.45 39.12 38.51
C SER A 15 24.54 37.90 38.77
N PRO A 16 24.79 36.73 38.12
CA PRO A 16 25.84 35.83 38.59
C PRO A 16 26.63 34.99 37.55
N ARG A 17 27.60 34.30 38.14
CA ARG A 17 28.67 33.39 37.73
C ARG A 17 28.25 31.99 37.20
N VAL A 18 29.21 31.38 36.48
CA VAL A 18 29.66 29.95 36.52
C VAL A 18 28.87 28.87 35.73
N HIS A 19 29.49 28.45 34.62
CA HIS A 19 29.85 27.08 34.21
C HIS A 19 28.85 25.93 34.41
N GLN A 20 28.37 25.36 33.30
CA GLN A 20 28.39 23.91 33.06
C GLN A 20 28.54 23.62 31.54
N PRO A 21 29.49 22.77 31.10
CA PRO A 21 29.46 22.22 29.75
C PRO A 21 28.28 21.25 29.62
N ARG A 22 27.34 21.60 28.74
CA ARG A 22 26.16 20.79 28.44
C ARG A 22 26.62 19.56 27.65
N ASN A 23 26.60 18.42 28.33
CA ASN A 23 26.76 17.08 27.79
C ASN A 23 25.81 16.90 26.58
N THR A 24 26.33 16.98 25.35
CA THR A 24 25.57 16.67 24.14
C THR A 24 25.40 15.16 24.08
N ARG A 25 24.32 14.71 24.71
CA ARG A 25 23.66 13.44 24.50
C ARG A 25 23.74 13.08 23.03
N ASN A 26 24.34 11.91 22.76
CA ASN A 26 24.11 11.11 21.58
C ASN A 26 22.61 11.14 21.24
N THR A 27 22.24 11.93 20.24
CA THR A 27 20.99 11.75 19.52
C THR A 27 21.16 10.45 18.75
N ARG A 28 20.78 9.34 19.40
CA ARG A 28 20.29 8.18 18.67
C ARG A 28 19.27 8.73 17.69
N LYS A 29 19.64 8.73 16.42
CA LYS A 29 18.77 9.01 15.29
C LYS A 29 17.59 8.05 15.44
N GLU A 30 16.49 8.54 16.00
CA GLU A 30 15.24 7.79 16.01
C GLU A 30 14.93 7.46 14.54
N PRO A 31 14.65 6.20 14.19
CA PRO A 31 14.25 5.87 12.83
C PRO A 31 12.98 6.66 12.51
N ASN A 32 13.12 7.46 11.46
CA ASN A 32 12.18 8.45 10.98
C ASN A 32 10.80 7.85 10.69
N MET A 33 9.78 8.67 10.91
CA MET A 33 8.34 8.39 10.93
C MET A 33 7.82 7.57 9.74
N SER A 34 7.01 6.56 10.07
CA SER A 34 5.87 6.02 9.29
C SER A 34 5.85 6.33 7.79
N ILE A 35 6.50 5.48 7.00
CA ILE A 35 6.24 5.41 5.57
C ILE A 35 4.80 4.90 5.40
N THR A 36 3.86 5.82 5.15
CA THR A 36 2.43 5.48 4.99
C THR A 36 2.11 5.07 3.57
N ASN A 37 2.72 5.75 2.59
CA ASN A 37 2.47 5.55 1.16
C ASN A 37 3.78 5.41 0.36
N LYS A 38 3.66 4.82 -0.83
CA LYS A 38 4.66 4.86 -1.89
C LYS A 38 4.02 5.47 -3.12
N ASP A 39 4.56 6.62 -3.55
CA ASP A 39 4.11 7.30 -4.76
C ASP A 39 4.89 6.78 -5.95
N TYR A 40 4.18 6.60 -7.05
CA TYR A 40 4.71 6.11 -8.31
C TYR A 40 4.42 7.12 -9.41
N LYS A 41 5.43 7.34 -10.24
CA LYS A 41 5.35 8.02 -11.53
C LYS A 41 6.07 7.14 -12.53
N VAL A 42 5.31 6.53 -13.45
CA VAL A 42 5.83 5.56 -14.41
C VAL A 42 5.32 5.86 -15.81
N GLU A 43 5.99 5.33 -16.81
CA GLU A 43 5.58 5.49 -18.20
C GLU A 43 4.22 4.83 -18.45
N ALA A 44 3.37 5.48 -19.26
CA ALA A 44 2.17 4.89 -19.81
C ALA A 44 2.45 4.29 -21.19
N LYS A 45 1.84 3.14 -21.46
CA LYS A 45 1.96 2.39 -22.71
C LYS A 45 0.54 2.17 -23.27
N GLY A 46 0.41 2.05 -24.59
CA GLY A 46 -0.88 1.91 -25.27
C GLY A 46 -1.30 3.20 -25.96
N GLY A 47 -2.61 3.42 -26.12
CA GLY A 47 -3.16 4.63 -26.76
C GLY A 47 -3.31 4.54 -28.28
N GLY A 48 -2.54 3.68 -28.96
CA GLY A 48 -2.72 3.40 -30.39
C GLY A 48 -2.69 4.66 -31.26
N GLU A 49 -3.74 4.85 -32.05
CA GLU A 49 -3.92 6.02 -32.94
C GLU A 49 -4.72 7.17 -32.29
N CYS A 50 -4.99 7.11 -30.98
CA CYS A 50 -5.68 8.21 -30.32
C CYS A 50 -4.75 9.42 -30.15
N ASP A 51 -5.26 10.60 -30.51
CA ASP A 51 -4.59 11.89 -30.28
C ASP A 51 -4.32 12.16 -28.78
N ILE A 52 -5.03 11.46 -27.89
CA ILE A 52 -4.94 11.53 -26.43
C ILE A 52 -4.20 10.34 -25.83
N THR A 53 -3.01 10.04 -26.36
CA THR A 53 -2.15 8.96 -25.83
C THR A 53 -1.53 9.38 -24.49
N PRO A 54 -1.73 8.62 -23.40
CA PRO A 54 -1.10 8.93 -22.12
C PRO A 54 0.41 8.70 -22.22
N ARG A 55 1.18 9.54 -21.52
CA ARG A 55 2.64 9.39 -21.40
C ARG A 55 3.07 8.94 -20.01
N VAL A 56 2.33 9.35 -18.99
CA VAL A 56 2.69 9.08 -17.59
C VAL A 56 1.48 8.59 -16.81
N VAL A 57 1.72 7.63 -15.91
CA VAL A 57 0.75 7.17 -14.93
C VAL A 57 1.25 7.54 -13.54
N VAL A 58 0.40 8.20 -12.76
CA VAL A 58 0.68 8.56 -11.38
C VAL A 58 -0.30 7.86 -10.44
N PHE A 59 0.21 7.31 -9.34
CA PHE A 59 -0.60 6.65 -8.32
C PHE A 59 0.15 6.51 -6.99
N SER A 60 -0.61 6.30 -5.91
CA SER A 60 -0.08 6.06 -4.57
C SER A 60 -0.57 4.74 -4.00
N ILE A 61 0.36 3.94 -3.48
CA ILE A 61 0.07 2.67 -2.82
C ILE A 61 0.26 2.85 -1.31
N ASP A 62 -0.78 2.53 -0.54
CA ASP A 62 -0.71 2.46 0.93
C ASP A 62 -0.29 1.04 1.40
N LEU A 63 -0.03 0.90 2.70
CA LEU A 63 0.37 -0.38 3.29
C LEU A 63 -0.66 -1.50 3.11
N GLU A 64 -1.97 -1.21 3.15
CA GLU A 64 -3.03 -2.21 3.03
C GLU A 64 -3.08 -2.78 1.60
N THR A 65 -2.99 -1.88 0.63
CA THR A 65 -2.95 -2.18 -0.80
C THR A 65 -1.66 -2.91 -1.15
N ALA A 66 -0.52 -2.52 -0.58
CA ALA A 66 0.73 -3.25 -0.73
C ALA A 66 0.60 -4.70 -0.23
N LYS A 67 0.00 -4.92 0.95
CA LYS A 67 -0.29 -6.27 1.46
C LYS A 67 -1.23 -7.04 0.53
N LYS A 68 -2.25 -6.39 -0.03
CA LYS A 68 -3.15 -6.99 -1.01
C LYS A 68 -2.40 -7.42 -2.27
N ILE A 69 -1.56 -6.55 -2.85
CA ILE A 69 -0.73 -6.86 -4.04
C ILE A 69 0.19 -8.05 -3.76
N VAL A 70 0.92 -8.03 -2.64
CA VAL A 70 1.82 -9.15 -2.26
C VAL A 70 1.05 -10.47 -2.09
N LYS A 71 -0.14 -10.42 -1.49
CA LYS A 71 -1.01 -11.60 -1.36
C LYS A 71 -1.48 -12.11 -2.72
N LEU A 72 -1.90 -11.22 -3.62
CA LEU A 72 -2.33 -11.58 -4.97
C LEU A 72 -1.18 -12.20 -5.77
N ALA A 73 0.03 -11.66 -5.66
CA ALA A 73 1.20 -12.21 -6.32
C ALA A 73 1.55 -13.61 -5.80
N ALA A 74 1.47 -13.82 -4.49
CA ALA A 74 1.64 -15.15 -3.92
C ALA A 74 0.57 -16.14 -4.39
N LEU A 75 -0.68 -15.70 -4.57
CA LEU A 75 -1.75 -16.52 -5.15
C LEU A 75 -1.50 -16.83 -6.63
N ALA A 76 -1.02 -15.84 -7.39
CA ALA A 76 -0.67 -16.04 -8.80
C ALA A 76 0.47 -17.05 -8.96
N GLU A 77 1.50 -16.97 -8.11
CA GLU A 77 2.60 -17.94 -8.06
C GLU A 77 2.10 -19.34 -7.68
N ALA A 78 1.34 -19.46 -6.59
CA ALA A 78 0.90 -20.75 -6.05
C ALA A 78 -0.07 -21.52 -6.96
N ASN A 79 -0.77 -20.84 -7.85
CA ASN A 79 -1.75 -21.46 -8.77
C ASN A 79 -1.28 -21.40 -10.23
N ASP A 80 -0.02 -21.04 -10.48
CA ASP A 80 0.55 -20.83 -11.82
C ASP A 80 -0.31 -19.93 -12.73
N LEU A 81 -0.89 -18.87 -12.16
CA LEU A 81 -1.65 -17.90 -12.92
C LEU A 81 -0.71 -16.89 -13.57
N HIS A 82 -1.02 -16.49 -14.80
CA HIS A 82 -0.30 -15.43 -15.49
C HIS A 82 -0.47 -14.08 -14.79
N ARG A 83 -1.71 -13.71 -14.46
CA ARG A 83 -2.05 -12.50 -13.71
C ARG A 83 -3.41 -12.62 -13.02
N ILE A 84 -3.62 -11.82 -11.98
CA ILE A 84 -4.92 -11.61 -11.32
C ILE A 84 -5.34 -10.16 -11.49
N GLU A 85 -6.58 -9.93 -11.88
CA GLU A 85 -7.14 -8.59 -12.10
C GLU A 85 -8.18 -8.25 -11.04
N SER A 86 -8.19 -6.99 -10.61
CA SER A 86 -9.18 -6.43 -9.69
C SER A 86 -9.45 -4.99 -10.09
N PHE A 87 -10.70 -4.54 -10.01
CA PHE A 87 -11.01 -3.12 -10.18
C PHE A 87 -10.27 -2.27 -9.14
N ASP A 88 -9.62 -1.21 -9.61
CA ASP A 88 -8.88 -0.24 -8.80
C ASP A 88 -8.74 1.09 -9.56
N TYR A 89 -9.29 2.17 -9.00
CA TYR A 89 -9.42 3.48 -9.64
C TYR A 89 -8.38 4.50 -9.15
N ARG A 90 -7.27 4.04 -8.54
CA ARG A 90 -6.26 4.94 -7.93
C ARG A 90 -5.27 5.52 -8.93
N ALA A 91 -5.17 4.95 -10.12
CA ALA A 91 -4.24 5.40 -11.14
C ALA A 91 -4.82 6.53 -11.98
N GLN A 92 -4.02 7.57 -12.20
CA GLN A 92 -4.34 8.67 -13.10
C GLN A 92 -3.41 8.61 -14.30
N PHE A 93 -4.00 8.61 -15.49
CA PHE A 93 -3.28 8.60 -16.75
C PHE A 93 -3.22 10.03 -17.28
N LEU A 94 -2.01 10.56 -17.49
CA LEU A 94 -1.80 11.92 -17.94
C LEU A 94 -1.14 11.95 -19.32
N GLN A 95 -1.57 12.90 -20.15
CA GLN A 95 -0.98 13.12 -21.47
C GLN A 95 0.43 13.72 -21.37
N PHE A 96 0.65 14.62 -20.40
CA PHE A 96 1.93 15.28 -20.14
C PHE A 96 2.29 15.19 -18.65
N ASP A 97 3.59 15.06 -18.35
CA ASP A 97 4.11 15.06 -16.98
C ASP A 97 4.13 16.49 -16.42
N PRO A 98 3.40 16.80 -15.34
CA PRO A 98 3.36 18.12 -14.74
C PRO A 98 4.72 18.65 -14.26
N GLU A 99 5.67 17.75 -13.94
CA GLU A 99 6.99 18.14 -13.48
C GLU A 99 7.97 18.35 -14.64
N ALA A 100 7.84 17.58 -15.72
CA ALA A 100 8.76 17.63 -16.86
C ALA A 100 8.31 18.61 -17.96
N GLU A 101 6.99 18.74 -18.17
CA GLU A 101 6.39 19.52 -19.25
C GLU A 101 5.30 20.50 -18.72
N PRO A 102 5.63 21.39 -17.76
CA PRO A 102 4.62 22.26 -17.13
C PRO A 102 3.93 23.22 -18.12
N GLU A 103 4.63 23.67 -19.17
CA GLU A 103 4.08 24.56 -20.21
C GLU A 103 3.04 23.86 -21.10
N GLU A 104 3.19 22.55 -21.34
CA GLU A 104 2.20 21.76 -22.05
C GLU A 104 0.97 21.53 -21.15
N VAL A 105 1.20 21.24 -19.87
CA VAL A 105 0.11 21.07 -18.88
C VAL A 105 -0.70 22.37 -18.72
N GLU A 106 -0.07 23.54 -18.67
CA GLU A 106 -0.80 24.82 -18.58
C GLU A 106 -1.65 25.09 -19.83
N ARG A 107 -1.15 24.75 -21.02
CA ARG A 107 -1.86 24.94 -22.28
C ARG A 107 -3.07 24.02 -22.41
N VAL A 108 -2.94 22.75 -22.00
CA VAL A 108 -4.00 21.75 -22.10
C VAL A 108 -4.98 21.86 -20.93
N GLY A 109 -4.51 22.28 -19.76
CA GLY A 109 -5.33 22.45 -18.56
C GLY A 109 -5.92 21.12 -18.07
N ASP A 110 -7.22 21.13 -17.78
CA ASP A 110 -7.94 19.97 -17.22
C ASP A 110 -8.01 18.76 -18.18
N GLU A 111 -7.73 18.96 -19.47
CA GLU A 111 -7.69 17.87 -20.45
C GLU A 111 -6.40 17.03 -20.36
N ASN A 112 -5.44 17.42 -19.52
CA ASN A 112 -4.22 16.66 -19.33
C ASN A 112 -4.49 15.29 -18.69
N GLU A 113 -5.53 15.19 -17.84
CA GLU A 113 -5.98 13.92 -17.28
C GLU A 113 -6.89 13.19 -18.27
N ILE A 114 -6.45 12.03 -18.72
CA ILE A 114 -7.20 11.20 -19.66
C ILE A 114 -8.30 10.48 -18.90
N ARG A 115 -9.53 10.68 -19.35
CA ARG A 115 -10.71 10.04 -18.75
C ARG A 115 -10.74 8.56 -19.11
N THR A 116 -10.75 7.72 -18.09
CA THR A 116 -10.76 6.26 -18.23
C THR A 116 -12.06 5.61 -17.76
N GLU A 117 -12.25 4.37 -18.19
CA GLU A 117 -13.21 3.42 -17.64
C GLU A 117 -12.59 2.03 -17.49
N CYS A 118 -13.20 1.19 -16.66
CA CYS A 118 -12.72 -0.16 -16.36
C CYS A 118 -11.27 -0.19 -15.83
N ASP A 119 -10.95 0.67 -14.86
CA ASP A 119 -9.64 0.73 -14.23
C ASP A 119 -9.36 -0.54 -13.41
N LEU A 120 -8.27 -1.21 -13.78
CA LEU A 120 -7.87 -2.51 -13.26
C LEU A 120 -6.45 -2.45 -12.73
N LEU A 121 -6.27 -3.01 -11.54
CA LEU A 121 -4.98 -3.47 -11.03
C LEU A 121 -4.75 -4.91 -11.51
N ALA A 122 -3.71 -5.11 -12.31
CA ALA A 122 -3.26 -6.42 -12.76
C ALA A 122 -1.98 -6.80 -12.01
N VAL A 123 -2.05 -7.88 -11.22
CA VAL A 123 -0.93 -8.39 -10.42
C VAL A 123 -0.41 -9.69 -11.02
N GLY A 124 0.85 -9.68 -11.43
CA GLY A 124 1.59 -10.86 -11.85
C GLY A 124 2.38 -11.49 -10.69
N LYS A 125 3.29 -12.39 -11.02
CA LYS A 125 4.15 -13.10 -10.05
C LYS A 125 5.20 -12.17 -9.43
N LYS A 126 5.76 -11.25 -10.23
CA LYS A 126 6.90 -10.40 -9.86
C LYS A 126 6.62 -8.91 -9.95
N ASP A 127 5.60 -8.55 -10.71
CA ASP A 127 5.23 -7.18 -11.03
C ASP A 127 3.72 -6.94 -10.91
N PHE A 128 3.35 -5.67 -10.88
CA PHE A 128 1.97 -5.24 -11.00
C PHE A 128 1.89 -4.06 -11.96
N THR A 129 0.74 -3.92 -12.62
CA THR A 129 0.43 -2.84 -13.57
C THR A 129 -0.97 -2.31 -13.32
N PHE A 130 -1.22 -1.07 -13.70
CA PHE A 130 -2.57 -0.52 -13.84
C PHE A 130 -2.94 -0.47 -15.31
N SER A 131 -4.16 -0.87 -15.65
CA SER A 131 -4.71 -0.79 -17.01
C SER A 131 -6.10 -0.20 -16.98
N ALA A 132 -6.47 0.54 -18.01
CA ALA A 132 -7.82 1.06 -18.19
C ALA A 132 -8.13 1.23 -19.68
N TYR A 133 -9.39 1.54 -20.00
CA TYR A 133 -9.80 1.92 -21.34
C TYR A 133 -10.07 3.42 -21.39
N ILE A 134 -9.65 4.08 -22.46
CA ILE A 134 -9.99 5.50 -22.66
C ILE A 134 -11.51 5.58 -22.90
N LYS A 135 -12.20 6.46 -22.15
CA LYS A 135 -13.66 6.58 -22.25
C LYS A 135 -14.13 6.78 -23.68
N HIS A 136 -15.23 6.10 -24.02
CA HIS A 136 -15.85 6.14 -25.35
C HIS A 136 -14.97 5.56 -26.46
N THR A 137 -13.98 4.74 -26.11
CA THR A 137 -13.12 4.03 -27.04
C THR A 137 -12.87 2.60 -26.55
N ASP A 138 -12.45 1.73 -27.45
CA ASP A 138 -12.00 0.38 -27.11
C ASP A 138 -10.47 0.30 -26.94
N ILE A 139 -9.81 1.43 -26.68
CA ILE A 139 -8.36 1.54 -26.62
C ILE A 139 -7.87 1.34 -25.18
N GLU A 140 -7.14 0.24 -24.97
CA GLU A 140 -6.47 -0.05 -23.71
C GLU A 140 -5.21 0.82 -23.55
N ILE A 141 -5.04 1.34 -22.34
CA ILE A 141 -3.83 1.99 -21.85
C ILE A 141 -3.36 1.29 -20.58
N ARG A 142 -2.05 1.23 -20.36
CA ARG A 142 -1.44 0.50 -19.25
C ARG A 142 -0.20 1.21 -18.71
N SER A 143 0.01 1.17 -17.42
CA SER A 143 1.28 1.57 -16.81
C SER A 143 2.40 0.59 -17.17
N GLU A 144 3.65 1.05 -17.07
CA GLU A 144 4.78 0.16 -16.94
C GLU A 144 4.65 -0.75 -15.69
N GLY A 145 5.29 -1.92 -15.76
CA GLY A 145 5.33 -2.89 -14.66
C GLY A 145 6.15 -2.39 -13.49
N CYS A 146 5.52 -2.36 -12.31
CA CYS A 146 6.16 -2.02 -11.06
C CYS A 146 6.60 -3.27 -10.30
N SER A 147 7.83 -3.29 -9.79
CA SER A 147 8.40 -4.40 -9.03
C SER A 147 7.70 -4.61 -7.68
N ILE A 148 7.24 -5.85 -7.44
CA ILE A 148 6.68 -6.24 -6.15
C ILE A 148 7.77 -6.32 -5.08
N ALA A 149 9.00 -6.71 -5.46
CA ALA A 149 10.13 -6.75 -4.52
C ALA A 149 10.45 -5.34 -3.98
N ASP A 150 10.39 -4.32 -4.82
CA ASP A 150 10.65 -2.93 -4.40
C ASP A 150 9.49 -2.36 -3.57
N LEU A 151 8.26 -2.80 -3.86
CA LEU A 151 7.10 -2.48 -3.03
C LEU A 151 7.24 -3.12 -1.64
N MET A 152 7.64 -4.38 -1.59
CA MET A 152 7.87 -5.08 -0.33
C MET A 152 9.00 -4.46 0.49
N ALA A 153 10.13 -4.12 -0.14
CA ALA A 153 11.26 -3.50 0.53
C ALA A 153 10.88 -2.15 1.17
N HIS A 154 10.08 -1.34 0.47
CA HIS A 154 9.60 -0.04 0.97
C HIS A 154 8.73 -0.17 2.23
N PHE A 155 7.86 -1.19 2.26
CA PHE A 155 6.94 -1.42 3.38
C PHE A 155 7.44 -2.43 4.42
N GLY A 156 8.65 -2.99 4.24
CA GLY A 156 9.18 -4.06 5.07
C GLY A 156 8.33 -5.35 5.05
N LEU A 157 7.67 -5.64 3.92
CA LEU A 157 6.85 -6.84 3.74
C LEU A 157 7.71 -8.04 3.36
N GLN A 158 7.24 -9.25 3.71
CA GLN A 158 7.86 -10.52 3.37
C GLN A 158 6.94 -11.30 2.41
N ALA A 159 7.53 -11.97 1.42
CA ALA A 159 6.79 -12.78 0.48
C ALA A 159 6.36 -14.05 1.22
N GLY A 160 5.04 -14.25 1.33
CA GLY A 160 4.52 -15.47 1.95
C GLY A 160 4.68 -15.50 3.46
N THR A 161 3.81 -14.80 4.17
CA THR A 161 3.06 -15.53 5.18
C THR A 161 1.73 -15.90 4.55
N GLY A 162 1.67 -17.12 3.98
CA GLY A 162 0.42 -17.86 4.03
C GLY A 162 -0.13 -17.79 5.45
N ILE A 163 -1.45 -17.93 5.62
CA ILE A 163 -2.11 -17.90 6.94
C ILE A 163 -1.19 -18.61 7.93
N THR A 164 -0.58 -17.85 8.84
CA THR A 164 0.37 -18.47 9.76
C THR A 164 -0.39 -19.50 10.57
N ASP A 165 0.26 -20.56 11.04
CA ASP A 165 -0.41 -21.58 11.87
C ASP A 165 -1.22 -20.93 13.00
N ALA A 166 -0.73 -19.81 13.55
CA ALA A 166 -1.44 -19.00 14.54
C ALA A 166 -2.71 -18.29 14.01
N GLN A 167 -2.68 -17.76 12.79
CA GLN A 167 -3.86 -17.18 12.14
C GLN A 167 -4.89 -18.25 11.77
N LEU A 168 -4.42 -19.44 11.38
CA LEU A 168 -5.27 -20.59 11.07
C LEU A 168 -5.95 -21.11 12.35
N ASP A 169 -5.19 -21.24 13.44
CA ASP A 169 -5.71 -21.59 14.76
C ASP A 169 -6.72 -20.57 15.27
N THR A 170 -6.44 -19.27 15.10
CA THR A 170 -7.37 -18.19 15.48
C THR A 170 -8.67 -18.27 14.68
N HIS A 171 -8.58 -18.57 13.38
CA HIS A 171 -9.75 -18.70 12.52
C HIS A 171 -10.58 -19.94 12.85
N LEU A 172 -9.94 -21.09 13.09
CA LEU A 172 -10.60 -22.31 13.55
C LEU A 172 -11.28 -22.09 14.90
N ASP A 173 -10.63 -21.41 15.84
CA ASP A 173 -11.21 -21.08 17.15
C ASP A 173 -12.41 -20.13 17.03
N ALA A 174 -12.37 -19.18 16.10
CA ALA A 174 -13.50 -18.29 15.83
C ALA A 174 -14.70 -19.05 15.25
N ILE A 175 -14.47 -19.96 14.30
CA ILE A 175 -15.52 -20.82 13.71
C ILE A 175 -16.12 -21.74 14.77
N LEU A 176 -15.29 -22.41 15.58
CA LEU A 176 -15.75 -23.31 16.62
C LEU A 176 -16.48 -22.58 17.75
N ARG A 177 -16.07 -21.35 18.08
CA ARG A 177 -16.75 -20.51 19.07
C ARG A 177 -18.08 -19.96 18.53
N GLY A 178 -18.12 -19.53 17.26
CA GLY A 178 -19.34 -19.08 16.58
C GLY A 178 -20.34 -20.21 16.34
N GLY A 179 -19.87 -21.43 16.09
CA GLY A 179 -20.67 -22.66 15.95
C GLY A 179 -21.05 -23.33 17.27
N GLY A 180 -20.66 -22.74 18.42
CA GLY A 180 -20.74 -23.33 19.76
C GLY A 180 -22.14 -23.67 20.30
N SER A 181 -23.20 -23.36 19.57
CA SER A 181 -24.56 -23.84 19.87
C SER A 181 -24.98 -25.06 19.01
N ALA A 182 -24.50 -25.15 17.77
CA ALA A 182 -24.84 -26.25 16.85
C ALA A 182 -23.96 -27.50 17.05
N LEU A 183 -22.72 -27.33 17.52
CA LEU A 183 -21.75 -28.43 17.68
C LEU A 183 -21.86 -29.17 19.03
N LYS A 184 -22.59 -28.64 20.03
CA LYS A 184 -22.77 -29.31 21.34
C LYS A 184 -23.54 -30.63 21.27
N HIS A 185 -24.26 -30.86 20.18
CA HIS A 185 -25.06 -32.06 19.97
C HIS A 185 -24.36 -33.12 19.12
N TYR A 186 -23.17 -32.83 18.57
CA TYR A 186 -22.39 -33.78 17.81
C TYR A 186 -21.19 -34.26 18.63
N SER A 187 -21.24 -35.54 19.03
CA SER A 187 -20.04 -36.27 19.43
C SER A 187 -19.12 -36.36 18.21
N MET A 188 -18.12 -35.48 18.14
CA MET A 188 -17.12 -35.53 17.07
C MET A 188 -16.27 -36.78 17.29
N ALA A 189 -16.32 -37.72 16.35
CA ALA A 189 -15.51 -38.95 16.39
C ALA A 189 -13.99 -38.70 16.32
N LYS A 190 -13.58 -37.46 15.98
CA LYS A 190 -12.19 -37.03 15.88
C LYS A 190 -11.97 -35.82 16.76
N SER A 191 -10.87 -35.84 17.51
CA SER A 191 -10.52 -34.73 18.39
C SER A 191 -10.13 -33.50 17.58
N LYS A 192 -10.13 -32.33 18.23
CA LYS A 192 -9.68 -31.07 17.64
C LYS A 192 -8.24 -31.18 17.10
N ASP A 193 -7.40 -31.94 17.79
CA ASP A 193 -6.01 -32.16 17.41
C ASP A 193 -5.88 -33.10 16.22
N ASP A 194 -6.81 -34.05 16.05
CA ASP A 194 -6.88 -34.90 14.84
C ASP A 194 -7.23 -34.09 13.59
N MET A 195 -8.16 -33.13 13.70
CA MET A 195 -8.50 -32.24 12.58
C MET A 195 -7.35 -31.31 12.21
N ARG A 196 -6.63 -30.78 13.22
CA ARG A 196 -5.41 -29.98 13.01
C ARG A 196 -4.32 -30.77 12.29
N ASN A 197 -4.07 -32.00 12.73
CA ASN A 197 -3.06 -32.86 12.13
C ASN A 197 -3.44 -33.31 10.71
N ALA A 198 -4.72 -33.57 10.46
CA ALA A 198 -5.21 -33.89 9.12
C ALA A 198 -5.04 -32.72 8.14
N LEU A 199 -5.36 -31.50 8.57
CA LEU A 199 -5.21 -30.30 7.73
C LEU A 199 -3.74 -29.96 7.46
N ARG A 200 -2.87 -30.13 8.48
CA ARG A 200 -1.41 -30.00 8.32
C ARG A 200 -0.85 -30.99 7.29
N ARG A 201 -1.32 -32.25 7.31
CA ARG A 201 -0.94 -33.25 6.31
C ARG A 201 -1.39 -32.85 4.91
N ALA A 202 -2.63 -32.44 4.76
CA ALA A 202 -3.18 -32.04 3.46
C ALA A 202 -2.44 -30.83 2.86
N LEU A 203 -2.10 -29.83 3.68
CA LEU A 203 -1.33 -28.67 3.22
C LEU A 203 0.13 -29.02 2.87
N ALA A 204 0.76 -29.95 3.60
CA ALA A 204 2.10 -30.43 3.28
C ALA A 204 2.14 -31.27 2.00
N GLU A 205 1.09 -32.03 1.70
CA GLU A 205 0.97 -32.82 0.47
C GLU A 205 0.78 -31.94 -0.78
N LEU A 206 0.09 -30.80 -0.64
CA LEU A 206 -0.12 -29.84 -1.73
C LEU A 206 1.11 -28.98 -2.06
N GLY A 207 2.09 -28.89 -1.15
CA GLY A 207 3.33 -28.12 -1.36
C GLY A 207 4.50 -28.91 -1.97
N ASN A 208 4.31 -30.21 -2.22
CA ASN A 208 5.34 -31.15 -2.69
C ASN A 208 5.04 -31.73 -4.09
N GLY A 209 4.10 -31.15 -4.83
CA GLY A 209 3.69 -31.57 -6.18
C GLY A 209 4.25 -30.67 -7.27
#